data_AF-A0AAN6FBG3-F1
#
_entry.id   AF-A0AAN6FBG3-F1
#
_cell.length_a   1.000
_cell.length_b   1.000
_cell.length_c   1.000
_cell.angle_alpha   90.00
_cell.angle_beta   90.00
_cell.angle_gamma   90.00
#
_symmetry.space_group_name_H-M   'P 1'
#
loop_
_entity.id
_entity.type
_entity.pdbx_description
1 polymer ?
#
loop_
_entity_poly.entity_id
_entity_poly.type
_entity_poly.pdbx_seq_one_letter_code
_entity_poly.pdbx_strand_id
1 'polypeptide(L)'
;MANITNSIQQSHSNPDPGTLTPTNAPITLQHPFYNLPSELILDIVDLLPPESFINFAFANYPLLHAYGLAPALSRPRVVYITTQTRIPALFPLLRLPPEIMLHVMRHLKPIDIMRFAVANYQDLARQGIAPPLSARTVGQLRHAVGVGTEAG
;
A
#
# COMPACT_ATOMS: atom_id res chain seq x y z
N MET A 1 -9.81 9.66 -74.49
CA MET A 1 -9.74 9.33 -73.05
C MET A 1 -10.17 10.56 -72.25
N ALA A 2 -10.77 10.33 -71.09
CA ALA A 2 -11.82 11.13 -70.46
C ALA A 2 -11.47 12.55 -69.94
N ASN A 3 -12.57 13.27 -69.69
CA ASN A 3 -12.80 14.65 -69.25
C ASN A 3 -12.08 15.16 -67.98
N ILE A 4 -11.75 16.47 -68.01
CA ILE A 4 -12.20 17.59 -67.13
C ILE A 4 -12.25 17.28 -65.61
N THR A 5 -11.62 18.05 -64.70
CA THR A 5 -12.22 19.30 -64.17
C THR A 5 -11.25 20.11 -63.31
N ASN A 6 -11.36 21.43 -63.52
CA ASN A 6 -10.66 22.57 -62.94
C ASN A 6 -10.56 22.61 -61.40
N SER A 7 -9.39 23.00 -60.92
CA SER A 7 -9.15 23.53 -59.58
C SER A 7 -9.23 25.05 -59.60
N ILE A 8 -10.35 25.64 -59.17
CA ILE A 8 -10.41 27.01 -58.65
C ILE A 8 -11.45 27.00 -57.53
N GLN A 9 -11.06 27.42 -56.31
CA GLN A 9 -11.61 28.60 -55.65
C GLN A 9 -11.05 28.73 -54.22
N GLN A 10 -10.33 29.83 -54.00
CA GLN A 10 -10.04 30.38 -52.66
C GLN A 10 -11.34 30.68 -51.91
N SER A 11 -11.30 30.62 -50.57
CA SER A 11 -11.49 31.78 -49.67
C SER A 11 -12.18 31.39 -48.35
N HIS A 12 -11.80 32.13 -47.30
CA HIS A 12 -12.53 32.44 -46.04
C HIS A 12 -12.13 31.70 -44.75
N SER A 13 -11.58 32.53 -43.87
CA SER A 13 -11.32 32.37 -42.44
C SER A 13 -12.61 32.18 -41.63
N ASN A 14 -12.57 31.32 -40.60
CA ASN A 14 -13.36 31.48 -39.37
C ASN A 14 -12.66 30.77 -38.19
N PRO A 15 -12.67 31.31 -36.97
CA PRO A 15 -12.07 30.67 -35.80
C PRO A 15 -13.08 29.73 -35.14
N ASP A 16 -12.67 28.48 -34.88
CA ASP A 16 -13.53 27.49 -34.23
C ASP A 16 -13.44 27.63 -32.70
N PRO A 17 -14.57 27.69 -31.96
CA PRO A 17 -14.56 27.88 -30.52
C PRO A 17 -14.38 26.53 -29.82
N GLY A 18 -13.39 26.46 -28.94
CA GLY A 18 -13.33 25.43 -27.91
C GLY A 18 -12.65 24.12 -28.34
N THR A 19 -11.33 24.17 -28.50
CA THR A 19 -10.50 22.99 -28.29
C THR A 19 -10.70 22.52 -26.85
N LEU A 20 -11.61 21.56 -26.63
CA LEU A 20 -11.62 20.75 -25.42
C LEU A 20 -10.36 19.88 -25.47
N THR A 21 -9.28 20.39 -24.89
CA THR A 21 -8.12 19.59 -24.52
C THR A 21 -8.62 18.37 -23.74
N PRO A 22 -8.33 17.12 -24.15
CA PRO A 22 -8.43 16.00 -23.23
C PRO A 22 -7.38 16.25 -22.15
N THR A 23 -7.80 16.86 -21.05
CA THR A 23 -7.06 16.83 -19.79
C THR A 23 -6.99 15.36 -19.40
N ASN A 24 -5.92 14.69 -19.81
CA ASN A 24 -5.45 13.43 -19.26
C ASN A 24 -5.10 13.68 -17.78
N ALA A 25 -6.12 13.89 -16.95
CA ALA A 25 -5.97 13.67 -15.54
C ALA A 25 -5.70 12.16 -15.40
N PRO A 26 -4.60 11.75 -14.76
CA PRO A 26 -4.36 10.34 -14.51
C PRO A 26 -5.52 9.81 -13.67
N ILE A 27 -6.40 9.04 -14.30
CA ILE A 27 -7.43 8.29 -13.60
C ILE A 27 -6.66 7.23 -12.82
N THR A 28 -6.30 7.51 -11.58
CA THR A 28 -5.80 6.47 -10.69
C THR A 28 -6.97 5.53 -10.48
N LEU A 29 -6.98 4.40 -11.20
CA LEU A 29 -7.94 3.33 -10.99
C LEU A 29 -7.78 2.84 -9.55
N GLN A 30 -8.60 3.39 -8.67
CA GLN A 30 -8.68 2.93 -7.29
C GLN A 30 -9.40 1.59 -7.30
N HIS A 31 -8.80 0.61 -6.63
CA HIS A 31 -9.39 -0.71 -6.51
C HIS A 31 -10.78 -0.59 -5.85
N PRO A 32 -11.83 -1.28 -6.34
CA PRO A 32 -13.21 -1.14 -5.84
C PRO A 32 -13.34 -1.32 -4.32
N PHE A 33 -12.43 -2.09 -3.72
CA PHE A 33 -12.28 -2.25 -2.27
C PHE A 33 -12.28 -0.92 -1.50
N TYR A 34 -11.63 0.13 -2.01
CA TYR A 34 -11.53 1.41 -1.31
C TYR A 34 -12.81 2.25 -1.37
N ASN A 35 -13.80 1.82 -2.15
CA ASN A 35 -15.12 2.43 -2.22
C ASN A 35 -16.13 1.78 -1.26
N LEU A 36 -15.72 0.74 -0.52
CA LEU A 36 -16.56 0.10 0.47
C LEU A 36 -16.79 1.04 1.67
N PRO A 37 -17.98 1.00 2.30
CA PRO A 37 -18.20 1.59 3.61
C PRO A 37 -17.13 1.13 4.61
N SER A 38 -16.72 2.02 5.50
CA SER A 38 -15.69 1.71 6.51
C SER A 38 -16.06 0.50 7.36
N GLU A 39 -17.33 0.34 7.72
CA GLU A 39 -17.84 -0.81 8.47
C GLU A 39 -17.53 -2.13 7.76
N LEU A 40 -17.76 -2.22 6.44
CA LEU A 40 -17.44 -3.42 5.67
C LEU A 40 -15.94 -3.69 5.59
N ILE A 41 -15.12 -2.64 5.55
CA ILE A 41 -13.65 -2.80 5.59
C ILE A 41 -13.22 -3.37 6.95
N LEU A 42 -13.83 -2.90 8.05
CA LEU A 42 -13.57 -3.40 9.39
C LEU A 42 -14.03 -4.86 9.55
N ASP A 43 -15.22 -5.20 9.05
CA ASP A 43 -15.73 -6.58 9.07
C ASP A 43 -14.81 -7.52 8.29
N ILE A 44 -14.31 -7.10 7.12
CA ILE A 44 -13.33 -7.87 6.35
C ILE A 44 -12.06 -8.08 7.18
N VAL A 45 -11.55 -7.02 7.82
CA VAL A 45 -10.34 -7.08 8.65
C VAL A 45 -10.50 -8.07 9.80
N ASP A 46 -11.65 -8.08 10.48
CA ASP A 46 -11.93 -8.97 11.62
C ASP A 46 -12.04 -10.45 11.22
N LEU A 47 -12.37 -10.72 9.95
CA LEU A 47 -12.49 -12.08 9.42
C LEU A 47 -11.17 -12.64 8.84
N LEU A 48 -10.15 -11.81 8.66
CA LEU A 48 -8.88 -12.25 8.10
C LEU A 48 -8.10 -13.11 9.11
N PRO A 49 -7.55 -14.27 8.70
CA PRO A 49 -6.61 -14.98 9.54
C PRO A 49 -5.34 -14.12 9.74
N PRO A 50 -4.62 -14.27 10.86
CA PRO A 50 -3.54 -13.34 11.25
C PRO A 50 -2.49 -13.09 10.17
N GLU A 51 -2.05 -14.13 9.47
CA GLU A 51 -1.07 -14.05 8.38
C GLU A 51 -1.58 -13.20 7.20
N SER A 52 -2.86 -13.37 6.86
CA SER A 52 -3.50 -12.60 5.78
C SER A 52 -3.77 -11.16 6.22
N PHE A 53 -4.16 -10.97 7.48
CA PHE A 53 -4.32 -9.65 8.07
C PHE A 53 -3.00 -8.87 8.05
N ILE A 54 -1.87 -9.47 8.45
CA ILE A 54 -0.56 -8.80 8.42
C ILE A 54 -0.21 -8.35 7.00
N ASN A 55 -0.38 -9.22 6.01
CA ASN A 55 -0.15 -8.88 4.61
C ASN A 55 -1.02 -7.69 4.16
N PHE A 56 -2.32 -7.81 4.40
CA PHE A 56 -3.31 -6.80 4.07
C PHE A 56 -2.99 -5.46 4.76
N ALA A 57 -2.63 -5.49 6.03
CA ALA A 57 -2.33 -4.33 6.85
C ALA A 57 -1.10 -3.57 6.38
N PHE A 58 -0.03 -4.27 5.99
CA PHE A 58 1.14 -3.61 5.42
C PHE A 58 0.85 -3.03 4.04
N ALA A 59 0.12 -3.74 3.18
CA ALA A 59 -0.26 -3.24 1.86
C ALA A 59 -1.17 -1.99 1.94
N ASN A 60 -1.98 -1.90 2.98
CA ASN A 60 -2.97 -0.84 3.19
C ASN A 60 -2.67 0.02 4.43
N TYR A 61 -1.40 0.15 4.80
CA TYR A 61 -1.00 0.81 6.06
C TYR A 61 -1.62 2.20 6.25
N PRO A 62 -1.63 3.11 5.26
CA PRO A 62 -2.26 4.43 5.43
C PRO A 62 -3.76 4.35 5.77
N LEU A 63 -4.48 3.42 5.14
CA LEU A 63 -5.91 3.20 5.37
C LEU A 63 -6.16 2.68 6.78
N LEU A 64 -5.42 1.64 7.20
CA LEU A 64 -5.60 1.06 8.54
C LEU A 64 -5.15 2.02 9.64
N HIS A 65 -4.12 2.82 9.41
CA HIS A 65 -3.72 3.86 10.36
C HIS A 65 -4.82 4.92 10.54
N ALA A 66 -5.48 5.34 9.45
CA ALA A 66 -6.58 6.30 9.51
C ALA A 66 -7.79 5.76 10.31
N TYR A 67 -8.05 4.46 10.24
CA TYR A 67 -9.10 3.79 11.04
C TYR A 67 -8.65 3.36 12.44
N GLY A 68 -7.43 3.69 12.88
CA GLY A 68 -6.93 3.31 14.20
C GLY A 68 -6.61 1.82 14.36
N LEU A 69 -6.51 1.07 13.25
CA LEU A 69 -6.18 -0.36 13.19
C LEU A 69 -4.69 -0.64 12.99
N ALA A 70 -3.89 0.38 12.66
CA ALA A 70 -2.44 0.27 12.61
C ALA A 70 -1.79 1.29 13.55
N PRO A 71 -0.70 0.92 14.24
CA PRO A 71 0.02 1.85 15.11
C PRO A 71 0.79 2.87 14.26
N ALA A 72 0.96 4.08 14.80
CA ALA A 72 1.88 5.06 14.24
C ALA A 72 3.31 4.49 14.23
N LEU A 73 4.01 4.68 13.11
CA LEU A 73 5.39 4.21 12.94
C LEU A 73 6.37 5.36 13.14
N SER A 74 7.46 5.09 13.86
CA SER A 74 8.60 6.01 13.95
C SER A 74 9.60 5.74 12.81
N ARG A 75 10.45 6.72 12.47
CA ARG A 75 11.47 6.55 11.42
C ARG A 75 12.38 5.35 11.68
N PRO A 76 12.93 5.13 12.91
CA PRO A 76 13.71 3.94 13.21
C PRO A 76 12.93 2.64 13.01
N ARG A 77 11.62 2.65 13.32
CA ARG A 77 10.78 1.47 13.15
C ARG A 77 10.55 1.14 11.68
N VAL A 78 10.35 2.12 10.81
CA VAL A 78 10.29 1.90 9.35
C VAL A 78 11.61 1.34 8.85
N VAL A 79 12.76 1.86 9.30
CA VAL A 79 14.08 1.31 8.92
C VAL A 79 14.20 -0.14 9.36
N TYR A 80 13.83 -0.47 10.60
CA TYR A 80 13.85 -1.84 11.13
C TYR A 80 12.99 -2.81 10.30
N ILE A 81 11.78 -2.40 9.92
CA ILE A 81 10.84 -3.20 9.13
C ILE A 81 11.35 -3.39 7.70
N THR A 82 11.86 -2.31 7.08
CA THR A 82 12.17 -2.27 5.64
C THR A 82 13.58 -2.69 5.30
N THR A 83 14.49 -2.66 6.27
CA THR A 83 15.88 -3.07 6.08
C THR A 83 16.01 -4.48 6.62
N GLN A 84 16.55 -5.38 5.80
CA GLN A 84 16.93 -6.73 6.21
C GLN A 84 18.18 -6.69 7.08
N THR A 85 18.20 -5.86 8.13
CA THR A 85 19.30 -5.85 9.09
C THR A 85 19.29 -7.22 9.77
N ARG A 86 20.35 -8.00 9.52
CA ARG A 86 20.70 -9.12 10.38
C ARG A 86 21.19 -8.53 11.69
N ILE A 87 20.30 -8.00 12.51
CA ILE A 87 20.62 -7.86 13.92
C ILE A 87 20.70 -9.31 14.41
N PRO A 88 21.89 -9.84 14.77
CA PRO A 88 21.95 -11.11 15.46
C PRO A 88 21.03 -10.94 16.66
N ALA A 89 19.99 -11.76 16.73
CA ALA A 89 18.95 -11.60 17.74
C ALA A 89 19.62 -11.71 19.11
N LEU A 90 19.98 -10.58 19.72
CA LEU A 90 20.50 -10.56 21.08
C LEU A 90 19.45 -11.16 22.02
N PHE A 91 18.17 -11.09 21.62
CA PHE A 91 17.06 -11.82 22.19
C PHE A 91 16.05 -12.17 21.08
N PRO A 92 15.95 -13.42 20.59
CA PRO A 92 14.76 -13.83 19.86
C PRO A 92 13.61 -13.82 20.88
N LEU A 93 12.81 -12.74 20.90
CA LEU A 93 11.67 -12.62 21.80
C LEU A 93 10.65 -13.75 21.56
N LEU A 94 10.66 -14.31 20.35
CA LEU A 94 9.72 -15.33 19.89
C LEU A 94 10.43 -16.66 19.64
N ARG A 95 10.76 -17.38 20.71
CA ARG A 95 11.23 -18.80 20.63
C ARG A 95 10.12 -19.81 20.33
N LEU A 96 8.90 -19.33 20.07
CA LEU A 96 7.75 -20.18 19.82
C LEU A 96 7.76 -20.68 18.37
N PRO A 97 7.33 -21.93 18.12
CA PRO A 97 7.04 -22.40 16.77
C PRO A 97 6.02 -21.49 16.07
N PRO A 98 6.11 -21.30 14.74
CA PRO A 98 5.19 -20.46 13.98
C PRO A 98 3.71 -20.80 14.21
N GLU A 99 3.38 -22.08 14.40
CA GLU A 99 2.02 -22.55 14.61
C GLU A 99 1.46 -22.05 15.94
N ILE A 100 2.29 -22.06 17.00
CA ILE A 100 1.93 -21.53 18.31
C ILE A 100 1.80 -20.01 18.24
N MET A 101 2.69 -19.34 17.49
CA MET A 101 2.59 -17.90 17.25
C MET A 101 1.25 -17.53 16.61
N LEU A 102 0.89 -18.21 15.52
CA LEU A 102 -0.37 -18.00 14.82
C LEU A 102 -1.57 -18.32 15.71
N HIS A 103 -1.48 -19.39 16.52
CA HIS A 103 -2.53 -19.72 17.48
C HIS A 103 -2.73 -18.60 18.50
N VAL A 104 -1.65 -18.02 19.06
CA VAL A 104 -1.73 -16.85 19.94
C VAL A 104 -2.35 -15.66 19.20
N MET A 105 -1.90 -15.37 17.99
CA MET A 105 -2.39 -14.24 17.19
C MET A 105 -3.87 -14.34 16.84
N ARG A 106 -4.43 -15.54 16.68
CA ARG A 106 -5.88 -15.75 16.44
C ARG A 106 -6.76 -15.25 17.57
N HIS A 107 -6.21 -15.10 18.78
CA HIS A 107 -6.93 -14.58 19.94
C HIS A 107 -6.68 -13.09 20.19
N LEU A 108 -5.91 -12.43 19.33
CA LEU A 108 -5.64 -10.99 19.42
C LEU A 108 -6.62 -10.21 18.55
N LYS A 109 -6.91 -8.97 18.97
CA LYS A 109 -7.63 -8.03 18.11
C LYS A 109 -6.72 -7.56 16.96
N PRO A 110 -7.26 -7.10 15.81
CA PRO A 110 -6.45 -6.67 14.67
C PRO A 110 -5.39 -5.63 15.04
N ILE A 111 -5.72 -4.64 15.87
CA ILE A 111 -4.75 -3.63 16.33
C ILE A 111 -3.60 -4.25 17.12
N ASP A 112 -3.86 -5.28 17.92
CA ASP A 112 -2.84 -5.94 18.72
C ASP A 112 -1.98 -6.87 17.85
N ILE A 113 -2.57 -7.55 16.87
CA ILE A 113 -1.84 -8.28 15.83
C ILE A 113 -0.89 -7.32 15.11
N MET A 114 -1.37 -6.14 14.72
CA MET A 114 -0.55 -5.18 13.98
C MET A 114 0.58 -4.58 14.84
N ARG A 115 0.31 -4.24 16.10
CA ARG A 115 1.34 -3.79 17.05
C ARG A 115 2.42 -4.85 17.24
N PHE A 116 2.00 -6.10 17.42
CA PHE A 116 2.91 -7.22 17.56
C PHE A 116 3.73 -7.46 16.29
N ALA A 117 3.09 -7.39 15.12
CA ALA A 117 3.75 -7.56 13.83
C ALA A 117 4.80 -6.47 13.57
N VAL A 118 4.49 -5.22 13.87
CA VAL A 118 5.44 -4.09 13.78
C VAL A 118 6.61 -4.26 14.76
N ALA A 119 6.34 -4.77 15.95
CA ALA A 119 7.37 -4.97 16.97
C ALA A 119 8.38 -6.06 16.59
N ASN A 120 7.91 -7.14 15.96
CA ASN A 120 8.65 -8.38 15.72
C ASN A 120 8.78 -8.75 14.23
N TYR A 121 8.65 -7.76 13.34
CA TYR A 121 8.51 -7.98 11.90
C TYR A 121 9.59 -8.90 11.31
N GLN A 122 10.86 -8.68 11.67
CA GLN A 122 11.97 -9.46 11.13
C GLN A 122 11.90 -10.93 11.53
N ASP A 123 11.45 -11.23 12.74
CA ASP A 123 11.31 -12.62 13.23
C ASP A 123 10.10 -13.30 12.59
N LEU A 124 8.98 -12.59 12.45
CA LEU A 124 7.81 -13.09 11.73
C LEU A 124 8.10 -13.35 10.25
N ALA A 125 8.92 -12.50 9.61
CA ALA A 125 9.35 -12.70 8.23
C ALA A 125 10.24 -13.93 8.08
N ARG A 126 11.14 -14.19 9.05
CA ARG A 126 11.97 -15.41 9.08
C ARG A 126 11.15 -16.68 9.28
N GLN A 127 10.07 -16.59 10.05
CA GLN A 127 9.14 -17.68 10.31
C GLN A 127 8.12 -17.90 9.16
N GLY A 128 8.15 -17.06 8.12
CA GLY A 128 7.19 -17.14 7.00
C GLY A 128 5.78 -16.64 7.32
N ILE A 129 5.58 -15.97 8.46
CA ILE A 129 4.29 -15.41 8.89
C ILE A 129 4.06 -14.04 8.27
N ALA A 130 5.06 -13.16 8.30
CA ALA A 130 4.99 -11.85 7.66
C ALA A 130 5.52 -11.94 6.22
N PRO A 131 4.76 -11.50 5.21
CA PRO A 131 5.20 -11.55 3.83
C PRO A 131 6.33 -10.54 3.58
N PRO A 132 7.23 -10.78 2.60
CA PRO A 132 8.20 -9.75 2.20
C PRO A 132 7.48 -8.49 1.71
N LEU A 133 7.97 -7.31 2.12
CA LEU A 133 7.37 -6.05 1.67
C LEU A 133 7.72 -5.75 0.21
N SER A 134 6.71 -5.40 -0.57
CA SER A 134 6.93 -4.87 -1.93
C SER A 134 7.61 -3.50 -1.88
N ALA A 135 8.34 -3.13 -2.93
CA ALA A 135 8.97 -1.81 -3.05
C ALA A 135 7.95 -0.66 -2.90
N ARG A 136 6.72 -0.87 -3.41
CA ARG A 136 5.60 0.06 -3.23
C ARG A 136 5.23 0.23 -1.76
N THR A 137 5.08 -0.88 -1.04
CA THR A 137 4.76 -0.87 0.39
C THR A 137 5.85 -0.18 1.20
N VAL A 138 7.13 -0.45 0.90
CA VAL A 138 8.27 0.23 1.52
C VAL A 138 8.19 1.74 1.28
N GLY A 139 7.92 2.18 0.05
CA GLY A 139 7.72 3.58 -0.30
C GLY A 139 6.58 4.23 0.49
N GLN A 140 5.44 3.54 0.61
CA GLN A 140 4.29 4.01 1.39
C GLN A 140 4.61 4.17 2.88
N LEU A 141 5.29 3.18 3.48
CA LEU A 141 5.70 3.26 4.89
C LEU A 141 6.70 4.40 5.14
N ARG A 142 7.65 4.60 4.22
CA ARG A 142 8.59 5.72 4.29
C ARG A 142 7.88 7.07 4.17
N HIS A 143 6.96 7.20 3.22
CA HIS A 143 6.17 8.41 3.04
C HIS A 143 5.30 8.72 4.26
N ALA A 144 4.65 7.70 4.85
CA ALA A 144 3.78 7.86 6.03
C ALA A 144 4.51 8.45 7.26
N VAL A 145 5.84 8.31 7.33
CA VAL A 145 6.67 8.81 8.44
C VAL A 145 7.55 10.00 8.00
N GLY A 146 7.30 10.55 6.81
CA GLY A 146 8.08 11.66 6.28
C GLY A 146 9.55 11.31 6.08
N VAL A 147 9.86 10.05 5.76
CA VAL A 147 11.18 9.61 5.26
C VAL A 147 11.20 9.85 3.75
N GLY A 148 10.98 11.10 3.35
CA GLY A 148 11.27 11.56 2.00
C GLY A 148 12.77 11.82 1.92
N THR A 149 13.42 11.21 0.93
CA THR A 149 14.74 11.58 0.37
C THR A 149 15.34 12.87 0.91
N GLU A 150 16.26 12.77 1.86
CA GLU A 150 17.36 13.73 1.96
C GLU A 150 18.44 13.21 1.00
N ALA A 151 18.35 13.71 -0.24
CA ALA A 151 19.49 13.71 -1.15
C ALA A 151 20.49 14.73 -0.60
N GLY A 152 21.65 14.24 -0.17
CA GLY A 152 22.89 14.99 0.01
C GLY A 152 23.95 14.34 -0.85
#